data_AF-A0A428P6Z5-F1
#
_entry.id   AF-A0A428P6Z5-F1
#
_cell.length_a   1.000
_cell.length_b   1.000
_cell.length_c   1.000
_cell.angle_alpha   90.00
_cell.angle_beta   90.00
_cell.angle_gamma   90.00
#
_symmetry.space_group_name_H-M   'P 1'
#
loop_
_entity.id
_entity.type
_entity.pdbx_description
1 polymer ?
#
loop_
_entity_poly.entity_id
_entity_poly.type
_entity_poly.pdbx_seq_one_letter_code
_entity_poly.pdbx_strand_id
1 'polypeptide(L)'
;MMMHIYFHAIVTDIFRPLLTEAEVSKPLRLGSFSAPRATPEAAYLASVNQLKRLLLMYRLNFRTAMFSVVWQTALIYVANAMMRELKTSSNEWRYYLHLCMAGLEDLYASFRVFGSIAKAVLGVAIEHGALGTSEARRITNELEELGRHHMIAKPLGDGREVANWIIDLDLAVTDPEAAQGSNLAEKFQELIIEEAPSEESQS
;
A
#
# COMPACT_ATOMS: atom_id res chain seq x y z
N MET A 1 11.42 -3.75 -16.86
CA MET A 1 10.74 -3.97 -15.55
C MET A 1 9.79 -2.84 -15.21
N MET A 2 10.23 -1.57 -15.19
CA MET A 2 9.35 -0.43 -14.83
C MET A 2 8.10 -0.30 -15.69
N MET A 3 8.23 -0.35 -17.01
CA MET A 3 7.06 -0.30 -17.91
C MET A 3 6.07 -1.43 -17.66
N HIS A 4 6.53 -2.62 -17.25
CA HIS A 4 5.63 -3.72 -16.89
C HIS A 4 4.91 -3.47 -15.56
N ILE A 5 5.59 -2.87 -14.57
CA ILE A 5 4.95 -2.47 -13.31
C ILE A 5 3.82 -1.48 -13.61
N TYR A 6 4.09 -0.44 -14.39
CA TYR A 6 3.07 0.54 -14.76
C TYR A 6 1.95 -0.07 -15.59
N PHE A 7 2.27 -0.92 -16.56
CA PHE A 7 1.26 -1.63 -17.35
C PHE A 7 0.30 -2.42 -16.45
N HIS A 8 0.83 -3.23 -15.54
CA HIS A 8 -0.02 -4.05 -14.67
C HIS A 8 -0.76 -3.22 -13.62
N ALA A 9 -0.18 -2.11 -13.15
CA ALA A 9 -0.89 -1.14 -12.29
C ALA A 9 -2.11 -0.54 -13.02
N ILE A 10 -1.93 -0.07 -14.25
CA ILE A 10 -3.03 0.47 -15.07
C ILE A 10 -4.12 -0.60 -15.30
N VAL A 11 -3.71 -1.85 -15.60
CA VAL A 11 -4.67 -2.95 -15.76
C VAL A 11 -5.48 -3.16 -14.47
N THR A 12 -4.81 -3.15 -13.30
CA THR A 12 -5.54 -3.29 -12.03
C THR A 12 -6.48 -2.12 -11.76
N ASP A 13 -6.15 -0.88 -12.14
CA ASP A 13 -7.06 0.27 -11.96
C ASP A 13 -8.29 0.18 -12.85
N ILE A 14 -8.13 -0.26 -14.10
CA ILE A 14 -9.25 -0.42 -15.04
C ILE A 14 -10.25 -1.46 -14.52
N PHE A 15 -9.76 -2.57 -13.95
CA PHE A 15 -10.62 -3.68 -13.54
C PHE A 15 -11.08 -3.60 -12.07
N ARG A 16 -10.40 -2.85 -11.21
CA ARG A 16 -10.72 -2.75 -9.77
C ARG A 16 -12.17 -2.35 -9.47
N PRO A 17 -12.76 -1.30 -10.08
CA PRO A 17 -14.14 -0.92 -9.81
C PRO A 17 -15.14 -2.02 -10.17
N LEU A 18 -14.83 -2.83 -11.18
CA LEU A 18 -15.71 -3.90 -11.67
C LEU A 18 -15.73 -5.12 -10.74
N LEU A 19 -14.78 -5.23 -9.80
CA LEU A 19 -14.75 -6.33 -8.83
C LEU A 19 -15.87 -6.18 -7.80
N THR A 20 -16.11 -4.96 -7.31
CA THR A 20 -17.18 -4.66 -6.35
C THR A 20 -18.57 -4.87 -6.96
N GLU A 21 -18.75 -4.54 -8.25
CA GLU A 21 -20.01 -4.80 -8.98
C GLU A 21 -20.23 -6.29 -9.27
N ALA A 22 -19.15 -7.04 -9.53
CA ALA A 22 -19.17 -8.47 -9.79
C ALA A 22 -19.38 -9.32 -8.52
N GLU A 23 -19.08 -8.79 -7.33
CA GLU A 23 -19.41 -9.46 -6.06
C GLU A 23 -20.93 -9.43 -5.78
N VAL A 24 -21.66 -8.46 -6.34
CA VAL A 24 -23.11 -8.27 -6.16
C VAL A 24 -23.94 -8.93 -7.28
N SER A 25 -23.33 -9.21 -8.43
CA SER A 25 -23.99 -9.68 -9.66
C SER A 25 -23.34 -10.95 -10.22
N LYS A 26 -23.97 -11.65 -11.18
CA LYS A 26 -23.30 -12.75 -11.91
C LYS A 26 -21.93 -12.28 -12.48
N PRO A 27 -20.91 -13.15 -12.56
CA PRO A 27 -19.57 -12.77 -12.98
C PRO A 27 -19.59 -12.14 -14.38
N LEU A 28 -19.21 -10.86 -14.45
CA LEU A 28 -19.12 -10.09 -15.69
C LEU A 28 -18.14 -10.77 -16.65
N ARG A 29 -18.59 -11.07 -17.87
CA ARG A 29 -17.73 -11.61 -18.94
C ARG A 29 -17.32 -10.50 -19.90
N LEU A 30 -16.04 -10.46 -20.23
CA LEU A 30 -15.47 -9.55 -21.22
C LEU A 30 -15.71 -10.15 -22.62
N GLY A 31 -16.84 -9.79 -23.24
CA GLY A 31 -17.32 -10.39 -24.49
C GLY A 31 -16.39 -10.27 -25.70
N SER A 32 -15.46 -9.31 -25.68
CA SER A 32 -14.48 -9.11 -26.76
C SER A 32 -13.32 -10.10 -26.74
N PHE A 33 -13.18 -10.94 -25.70
CA PHE A 33 -12.07 -11.89 -25.56
C PHE A 33 -12.54 -13.33 -25.68
N SER A 34 -11.80 -14.14 -26.44
CA SER A 34 -12.07 -15.57 -26.62
C SER A 34 -11.53 -16.45 -25.49
N ALA A 35 -10.89 -15.87 -24.47
CA ALA A 35 -10.30 -16.62 -23.37
C ALA A 35 -11.38 -17.31 -22.50
N PRO A 36 -11.16 -18.55 -22.03
CA PRO A 36 -12.15 -19.27 -21.22
C PRO A 36 -12.59 -18.49 -19.96
N ARG A 37 -11.63 -17.83 -19.30
CA ARG A 37 -11.81 -16.96 -18.13
C ARG A 37 -11.63 -15.49 -18.48
N ALA A 38 -12.32 -15.03 -19.52
CA ALA A 38 -12.39 -13.61 -19.87
C ALA A 38 -13.29 -12.84 -18.88
N THR A 39 -12.83 -12.66 -17.64
CA THR A 39 -13.53 -11.88 -16.60
C THR A 39 -12.62 -10.76 -16.08
N PRO A 40 -13.19 -9.63 -15.58
CA PRO A 40 -12.42 -8.58 -14.91
C PRO A 40 -11.53 -9.12 -13.79
N GLU A 41 -12.08 -10.00 -12.96
CA GLU A 41 -11.39 -10.65 -11.85
C GLU A 41 -10.14 -11.42 -12.32
N ALA A 42 -10.26 -12.22 -13.40
CA ALA A 42 -9.13 -12.98 -13.92
C ALA A 42 -8.01 -12.05 -14.44
N ALA A 43 -8.36 -10.94 -15.08
CA ALA A 43 -7.39 -9.95 -15.56
C ALA A 43 -6.71 -9.20 -14.41
N TYR A 44 -7.48 -8.83 -13.38
CA TYR A 44 -6.98 -8.22 -12.16
C TYR A 44 -6.01 -9.15 -11.42
N LEU A 45 -6.43 -10.39 -11.11
CA LEU A 45 -5.60 -11.37 -10.39
C LEU A 45 -4.33 -11.73 -11.17
N ALA A 46 -4.42 -11.87 -12.50
CA ALA A 46 -3.25 -12.10 -13.32
C ALA A 46 -2.24 -10.95 -13.22
N SER A 47 -2.73 -9.71 -13.21
CA SER A 47 -1.87 -8.52 -13.10
C SER A 47 -1.27 -8.37 -11.70
N VAL A 48 -2.05 -8.63 -10.64
CA VAL A 48 -1.52 -8.69 -9.25
C VAL A 48 -0.40 -9.73 -9.15
N ASN A 49 -0.59 -10.93 -9.72
CA ASN A 49 0.45 -11.96 -9.71
C ASN A 49 1.71 -11.56 -10.49
N GLN A 50 1.56 -10.83 -11.61
CA GLN A 50 2.71 -10.27 -12.30
C GLN A 50 3.40 -9.17 -11.47
N LEU A 51 2.65 -8.31 -10.80
CA LEU A 51 3.21 -7.28 -9.91
C LEU A 51 3.99 -7.90 -8.74
N LYS A 52 3.44 -8.94 -8.08
CA LYS A 52 4.16 -9.74 -7.07
C LYS A 52 5.51 -10.25 -7.59
N ARG A 53 5.50 -10.84 -8.79
CA ARG A 53 6.71 -11.36 -9.44
C ARG A 53 7.71 -10.26 -9.78
N LEU A 54 7.24 -9.15 -10.35
CA LEU A 54 8.07 -8.00 -10.72
C LEU A 54 8.68 -7.34 -9.49
N LEU A 55 7.94 -7.24 -8.38
CA LEU A 55 8.41 -6.74 -7.09
C LEU A 55 9.57 -7.58 -6.57
N LEU A 56 9.43 -8.91 -6.56
CA LEU A 56 10.50 -9.82 -6.16
C LEU A 56 11.72 -9.70 -7.07
N MET A 57 11.52 -9.72 -8.40
CA MET A 57 12.61 -9.55 -9.35
C MET A 57 13.33 -8.22 -9.17
N TYR A 58 12.59 -7.14 -8.91
CA TYR A 58 13.19 -5.82 -8.70
C TYR A 58 14.11 -5.84 -7.48
N ARG A 59 13.62 -6.32 -6.33
CA ARG A 59 14.43 -6.38 -5.11
C ARG A 59 15.64 -7.32 -5.23
N LEU A 60 15.50 -8.44 -5.93
CA LEU A 60 16.60 -9.40 -6.10
C LEU A 60 17.70 -8.89 -7.06
N ASN A 61 17.34 -8.17 -8.12
CA ASN A 61 18.28 -7.77 -9.16
C ASN A 61 18.86 -6.37 -8.96
N PHE A 62 18.22 -5.51 -8.18
CA PHE A 62 18.61 -4.10 -8.02
C PHE A 62 18.95 -3.81 -6.56
N ARG A 63 20.22 -4.04 -6.17
CA ARG A 63 20.74 -3.74 -4.83
C ARG A 63 20.63 -2.26 -4.46
N THR A 64 20.52 -1.37 -5.43
CA THR A 64 20.34 0.08 -5.28
C THR A 64 18.88 0.53 -5.34
N ALA A 65 17.91 -0.39 -5.17
CA ALA A 65 16.47 -0.10 -5.20
C ALA A 65 16.06 1.06 -4.29
N MET A 66 16.76 1.25 -3.16
CA MET A 66 16.58 2.36 -2.22
C MET A 66 16.76 3.75 -2.86
N PHE A 67 17.46 3.87 -3.99
CA PHE A 67 17.77 5.15 -4.65
C PHE A 67 16.85 5.46 -5.84
N SER A 68 15.88 4.60 -6.15
CA SER A 68 14.93 4.83 -7.23
C SER A 68 13.51 4.82 -6.69
N VAL A 69 12.81 5.93 -6.85
CA VAL A 69 11.42 6.07 -6.41
C VAL A 69 10.46 5.25 -7.28
N VAL A 70 10.80 5.01 -8.54
CA VAL A 70 9.90 4.59 -9.65
C VAL A 70 9.18 3.25 -9.42
N TRP A 71 9.71 2.37 -8.55
CA TRP A 71 9.13 1.04 -8.28
C TRP A 71 8.15 1.02 -7.10
N GLN A 72 7.98 2.14 -6.41
CA GLN A 72 7.00 2.29 -5.35
C GLN A 72 5.57 1.94 -5.77
N THR A 73 5.26 2.13 -7.06
CA THR A 73 3.98 1.71 -7.65
C THR A 73 3.72 0.22 -7.40
N ALA A 74 4.74 -0.65 -7.55
CA ALA A 74 4.56 -2.07 -7.27
C ALA A 74 4.28 -2.33 -5.78
N LEU A 75 4.92 -1.58 -4.87
CA LEU A 75 4.69 -1.70 -3.42
C LEU A 75 3.26 -1.35 -3.06
N ILE A 76 2.76 -0.20 -3.52
CA ILE A 76 1.41 0.28 -3.21
C ILE A 76 0.36 -0.68 -3.77
N TYR A 77 0.50 -1.10 -5.02
CA TYR A 77 -0.50 -1.95 -5.68
C TYR A 77 -0.52 -3.37 -5.12
N VAL A 78 0.65 -3.95 -4.82
CA VAL A 78 0.72 -5.28 -4.19
C VAL A 78 0.17 -5.20 -2.76
N ALA A 79 0.53 -4.19 -1.96
CA ALA A 79 0.00 -4.02 -0.61
C ALA A 79 -1.54 -3.95 -0.60
N ASN A 80 -2.14 -3.11 -1.46
CA ASN A 80 -3.59 -3.01 -1.60
C ASN A 80 -4.24 -4.33 -2.02
N ALA A 81 -3.64 -5.04 -2.97
CA ALA A 81 -4.15 -6.35 -3.36
C ALA A 81 -4.06 -7.36 -2.20
N MET A 82 -3.01 -7.31 -1.38
CA MET A 82 -2.86 -8.20 -0.23
C MET A 82 -3.90 -7.89 0.83
N MET A 83 -4.20 -6.60 1.05
CA MET A 83 -5.28 -6.15 1.94
C MET A 83 -6.66 -6.65 1.50
N ARG A 84 -6.92 -6.71 0.19
CA ARG A 84 -8.14 -7.37 -0.35
C ARG A 84 -8.14 -8.88 -0.18
N GLU A 85 -6.99 -9.53 -0.38
CA GLU A 85 -6.84 -10.99 -0.31
C GLU A 85 -6.95 -11.56 1.12
N LEU A 86 -7.02 -10.73 2.18
CA LEU A 86 -7.14 -11.18 3.58
C LEU A 86 -8.27 -12.17 3.82
N LYS A 87 -9.38 -12.00 3.10
CA LYS A 87 -10.58 -12.83 3.25
C LYS A 87 -10.46 -14.17 2.52
N THR A 88 -9.35 -14.41 1.81
CA THR A 88 -9.08 -15.66 1.10
C THR A 88 -8.24 -16.61 1.96
N SER A 89 -8.33 -17.92 1.72
CA SER A 89 -7.57 -18.93 2.50
C SER A 89 -6.07 -18.97 2.21
N SER A 90 -5.54 -18.09 1.37
CA SER A 90 -4.11 -18.02 1.07
C SER A 90 -3.36 -17.28 2.17
N ASN A 91 -2.28 -17.84 2.70
CA ASN A 91 -1.41 -17.13 3.65
C ASN A 91 -0.32 -16.28 2.97
N GLU A 92 -0.29 -16.26 1.62
CA GLU A 92 0.73 -15.50 0.87
C GLU A 92 0.61 -14.00 1.06
N TRP A 93 -0.59 -13.49 1.37
CA TRP A 93 -0.83 -12.06 1.55
C TRP A 93 0.09 -11.45 2.60
N ARG A 94 0.34 -12.17 3.71
CA ARG A 94 1.17 -11.68 4.81
C ARG A 94 2.62 -11.53 4.38
N TYR A 95 3.15 -12.49 3.62
CA TYR A 95 4.50 -12.43 3.09
C TYR A 95 4.69 -11.22 2.18
N TYR A 96 3.80 -11.02 1.21
CA TYR A 96 3.90 -9.89 0.28
C TYR A 96 3.62 -8.55 0.93
N LEU A 97 2.74 -8.48 1.94
CA LEU A 97 2.51 -7.25 2.70
C LEU A 97 3.77 -6.84 3.48
N HIS A 98 4.40 -7.77 4.19
CA HIS A 98 5.70 -7.52 4.85
C HIS A 98 6.80 -7.14 3.84
N LEU A 99 6.82 -7.79 2.67
CA LEU A 99 7.74 -7.43 1.59
C LEU A 99 7.54 -5.99 1.13
N CYS A 100 6.28 -5.52 1.06
CA CYS A 100 5.96 -4.15 0.68
C CYS A 100 6.37 -3.16 1.76
N MET A 101 6.11 -3.44 3.04
CA MET A 101 6.53 -2.59 4.16
C MET A 101 8.04 -2.43 4.21
N ALA A 102 8.81 -3.52 4.10
CA ALA A 102 10.27 -3.45 4.03
C ALA A 102 10.76 -2.64 2.81
N GLY A 103 10.04 -2.69 1.68
CA GLY A 103 10.34 -1.86 0.52
C GLY A 103 10.07 -0.37 0.74
N LEU A 104 9.05 -0.03 1.52
CA LEU A 104 8.76 1.36 1.89
C LEU A 104 9.77 1.89 2.91
N GLU A 105 10.22 1.06 3.85
CA GLU A 105 11.33 1.37 4.77
C GLU A 105 12.63 1.64 4.01
N ASP A 106 12.98 0.76 3.05
CA ASP A 106 14.13 0.90 2.14
C ASP A 106 14.08 2.25 1.40
N LEU A 107 12.90 2.66 0.92
CA LEU A 107 12.72 3.95 0.24
C LEU A 107 12.77 5.13 1.21
N TYR A 108 12.21 4.98 2.41
CA TYR A 108 12.23 6.01 3.45
C TYR A 108 13.66 6.32 3.91
N ALA A 109 14.54 5.32 3.98
CA ALA A 109 15.95 5.55 4.29
C ALA A 109 16.58 6.63 3.38
N SER A 110 16.19 6.67 2.11
CA SER A 110 16.69 7.65 1.13
C SER A 110 15.79 8.89 0.97
N PHE A 111 14.48 8.72 1.12
CA PHE A 111 13.48 9.72 0.72
C PHE A 111 12.44 9.93 1.81
N ARG A 112 12.49 11.09 2.47
CA ARG A 112 11.64 11.43 3.62
C ARG A 112 10.13 11.23 3.38
N VAL A 113 9.61 11.57 2.20
CA VAL A 113 8.18 11.45 1.84
C VAL A 113 7.60 10.04 2.03
N PHE A 114 8.45 9.00 2.00
CA PHE A 114 8.00 7.63 2.22
C PHE A 114 7.66 7.32 3.67
N GLY A 115 8.01 8.20 4.62
CA GLY A 115 7.57 8.12 6.01
C GLY A 115 6.06 8.24 6.09
N SER A 116 5.50 9.30 5.50
CA SER A 116 4.04 9.47 5.39
C SER A 116 3.38 8.34 4.60
N ILE A 117 4.00 7.87 3.51
CA ILE A 117 3.44 6.76 2.71
C ILE A 117 3.39 5.46 3.50
N ALA A 118 4.45 5.12 4.23
CA ALA A 118 4.48 3.94 5.08
C ALA A 118 3.41 4.00 6.18
N LYS A 119 3.29 5.16 6.85
CA LYS A 119 2.24 5.40 7.86
C LYS A 119 0.83 5.26 7.26
N ALA A 120 0.60 5.81 6.07
CA ALA A 120 -0.67 5.65 5.35
C ALA A 120 -0.98 4.18 5.04
N VAL A 121 -0.01 3.42 4.52
CA VAL A 121 -0.20 1.97 4.24
C VAL A 121 -0.48 1.18 5.53
N LEU A 122 0.19 1.51 6.64
CA LEU A 122 -0.09 0.90 7.95
C LEU A 122 -1.51 1.19 8.43
N GLY A 123 -2.00 2.42 8.27
CA GLY A 123 -3.37 2.79 8.60
C GLY A 123 -4.40 2.00 7.80
N VAL A 124 -4.23 1.94 6.47
CA VAL A 124 -5.10 1.13 5.60
C VAL A 124 -5.05 -0.35 6.01
N ALA A 125 -3.86 -0.87 6.38
CA ALA A 125 -3.71 -2.24 6.84
C ALA A 125 -4.45 -2.51 8.16
N ILE A 126 -4.48 -1.56 9.11
CA ILE A 126 -5.29 -1.67 10.33
C ILE A 126 -6.78 -1.72 9.97
N GLU A 127 -7.24 -0.80 9.13
CA GLU A 127 -8.66 -0.72 8.74
C GLU A 127 -9.17 -2.00 8.06
N HIS A 128 -8.30 -2.65 7.28
CA HIS A 128 -8.58 -3.93 6.63
C HIS A 128 -8.41 -5.14 7.56
N GLY A 129 -7.99 -4.95 8.82
CA GLY A 129 -7.71 -6.01 9.78
C GLY A 129 -6.45 -6.82 9.49
N ALA A 130 -5.56 -6.31 8.62
CA ALA A 130 -4.29 -6.94 8.26
C ALA A 130 -3.21 -6.79 9.33
N LEU A 131 -3.34 -5.76 10.16
CA LEU A 131 -2.39 -5.40 11.19
C LEU A 131 -3.13 -4.92 12.44
N GLY A 132 -2.64 -5.29 13.62
CA GLY A 132 -3.11 -4.70 14.87
C GLY A 132 -2.41 -3.36 15.14
N THR A 133 -3.06 -2.45 15.85
CA THR A 133 -2.50 -1.12 16.18
C THR A 133 -1.20 -1.20 16.99
N SER A 134 -1.04 -2.19 17.88
CA SER A 134 0.19 -2.39 18.63
C SER A 134 1.38 -2.77 17.72
N GLU A 135 1.14 -3.61 16.72
CA GLU A 135 2.14 -3.97 15.70
C GLU A 135 2.46 -2.77 14.82
N ALA A 136 1.45 -1.99 14.42
CA ALA A 136 1.64 -0.76 13.65
C ALA A 136 2.45 0.31 14.40
N ARG A 137 2.20 0.47 15.70
CA ARG A 137 2.95 1.38 16.58
C ARG A 137 4.42 0.97 16.66
N ARG A 138 4.69 -0.33 16.82
CA ARG A 138 6.06 -0.87 16.82
C ARG A 138 6.78 -0.54 15.51
N ILE A 139 6.15 -0.81 14.37
CA ILE A 139 6.74 -0.50 13.05
C ILE A 139 6.96 1.00 12.88
N THR A 140 6.04 1.83 13.36
CA THR A 140 6.16 3.30 13.29
C THR A 140 7.35 3.80 14.09
N ASN A 141 7.58 3.26 15.29
CA ASN A 141 8.75 3.63 16.10
C ASN A 141 10.07 3.21 15.40
N GLU A 142 10.11 2.01 14.83
CA GLU A 142 11.27 1.53 14.05
C GLU A 142 11.54 2.43 12.84
N LEU A 143 10.49 2.88 12.16
CA LEU A 143 10.59 3.83 11.06
C LEU A 143 11.15 5.18 11.52
N GLU A 144 10.68 5.73 12.64
CA GLU A 144 11.19 6.99 13.18
C GLU A 144 12.68 6.91 13.56
N GLU A 145 13.12 5.78 14.10
CA GLU A 145 14.53 5.50 14.36
C GLU A 145 15.37 5.43 13.07
N LEU A 146 14.85 4.78 12.03
CA LEU A 146 15.50 4.67 10.71
C LEU A 146 15.67 6.05 10.05
N GLY A 147 14.71 6.96 10.26
CA GLY A 147 14.67 8.29 9.65
C GLY A 147 15.29 9.42 10.47
N ARG A 148 16.04 9.13 11.53
CA ARG A 148 16.62 10.18 12.41
C ARG A 148 17.42 11.24 11.65
N HIS A 149 18.08 10.87 10.54
CA HIS A 149 18.81 11.81 9.68
C HIS A 149 17.89 12.80 8.94
N HIS A 150 16.63 12.43 8.66
CA HIS A 150 15.64 13.32 8.05
C HIS A 150 15.16 14.42 8.99
N MET A 151 15.28 14.23 10.31
CA MET A 151 14.94 15.24 11.32
C MET A 151 15.99 16.35 11.45
N ILE A 152 17.23 16.09 11.02
CA ILE A 152 18.34 17.05 11.07
C ILE A 152 18.24 18.03 9.89
N ALA A 153 17.66 17.61 8.77
CA ALA A 153 17.44 18.46 7.61
C ALA A 153 16.21 19.35 7.83
N LYS A 154 16.41 20.68 7.81
CA LYS A 154 15.28 21.63 7.79
C LYS A 154 14.36 21.29 6.61
N PRO A 155 13.03 21.23 6.83
CA PRO A 155 12.11 21.01 5.73
C PRO A 155 12.28 22.12 4.68
N LEU A 156 12.34 21.74 3.40
CA LEU A 156 12.08 22.69 2.32
C LEU A 156 10.57 22.94 2.28
N GLY A 157 10.12 24.15 2.62
CA GLY A 157 8.70 24.54 2.59
C GLY A 157 8.06 24.69 3.97
N ASP A 158 6.73 24.61 4.04
CA ASP A 158 5.92 24.78 5.26
C ASP A 158 6.07 23.64 6.30
N GLY A 159 6.93 22.66 6.02
CA GLY A 159 7.17 21.52 6.89
C GLY A 159 6.19 20.37 6.73
N ARG A 160 5.15 20.50 5.90
CA ARG A 160 4.23 19.39 5.61
C ARG A 160 4.83 18.48 4.54
N GLU A 161 4.93 17.19 4.87
CA GLU A 161 5.23 16.15 3.89
C GLU A 161 3.99 15.88 3.06
N VAL A 162 3.89 16.54 1.91
CA VAL A 162 2.72 16.46 1.04
C VAL A 162 2.81 15.19 0.17
N ALA A 163 2.33 14.07 0.72
CA ALA A 163 2.18 12.81 -0.01
C ALA A 163 0.84 12.78 -0.77
N ASN A 164 0.73 13.55 -1.85
CA ASN A 164 -0.49 13.62 -2.70
C ASN A 164 -0.77 12.34 -3.52
N TRP A 165 0.00 11.27 -3.32
CA TRP A 165 -0.23 10.02 -4.02
C TRP A 165 -1.41 9.28 -3.41
N ILE A 166 -2.21 8.64 -4.26
CA ILE A 166 -3.25 7.71 -3.83
C ILE A 166 -2.58 6.48 -3.24
N ILE A 167 -2.88 6.19 -1.97
CA ILE A 167 -2.34 5.04 -1.25
C ILE A 167 -3.40 3.97 -1.04
N ASP A 168 -4.63 4.37 -0.70
CA ASP A 168 -5.77 3.44 -0.66
C ASP A 168 -6.47 3.40 -2.03
N LEU A 169 -6.17 2.37 -2.81
CA LEU A 169 -6.71 2.21 -4.16
C LEU A 169 -8.18 1.80 -4.16
N ASP A 170 -8.68 1.27 -3.03
CA ASP A 170 -10.09 0.91 -2.85
C ASP A 170 -10.91 2.15 -2.59
N LEU A 171 -10.49 2.95 -1.60
CA LEU A 171 -11.13 4.20 -1.23
C LEU A 171 -11.13 5.19 -2.40
N ALA A 172 -10.06 5.20 -3.21
CA ALA A 172 -9.94 6.10 -4.36
C ALA A 172 -11.02 5.93 -5.44
N VAL A 173 -11.70 4.77 -5.48
CA VAL A 173 -12.82 4.56 -6.40
C VAL A 173 -14.00 5.46 -6.05
N THR A 174 -14.20 5.76 -4.76
CA THR A 174 -15.33 6.53 -4.25
C THR A 174 -14.94 7.92 -3.75
N ASP A 175 -13.76 8.05 -3.15
CA ASP A 175 -13.23 9.27 -2.55
C ASP A 175 -11.71 9.38 -2.78
N PRO A 176 -11.29 9.94 -3.94
CA PRO A 176 -9.89 10.11 -4.27
C PRO A 176 -9.14 11.05 -3.32
N GLU A 177 -9.83 11.99 -2.67
CA GLU A 177 -9.20 12.95 -1.76
C GLU A 177 -8.86 12.26 -0.43
N ALA A 178 -9.80 11.54 0.16
CA ALA A 178 -9.55 10.77 1.37
C ALA A 178 -8.50 9.66 1.19
N ALA A 179 -8.36 9.14 -0.04
CA ALA A 179 -7.39 8.09 -0.38
C ALA A 179 -5.93 8.57 -0.50
N GLN A 180 -5.66 9.86 -0.36
CA GLN A 180 -4.32 10.42 -0.45
C GLN A 180 -3.47 10.07 0.76
N GLY A 181 -2.18 9.85 0.53
CA GLY A 181 -1.22 9.45 1.57
C GLY A 181 -1.11 10.45 2.72
N SER A 182 -1.23 11.76 2.47
CA SER A 182 -1.24 12.77 3.54
C SER A 182 -2.44 12.61 4.48
N ASN A 183 -3.64 12.45 3.92
CA ASN A 183 -4.88 12.36 4.69
C ASN A 183 -4.94 11.03 5.48
N LEU A 184 -4.52 9.93 4.84
CA LEU A 184 -4.42 8.63 5.49
C LEU A 184 -3.37 8.60 6.61
N ALA A 185 -2.23 9.28 6.42
CA ALA A 185 -1.19 9.37 7.44
C ALA A 185 -1.64 10.20 8.65
N GLU A 186 -2.41 11.27 8.44
CA GLU A 186 -3.02 12.07 9.52
C GLU A 186 -4.04 11.23 10.31
N LYS A 187 -4.97 10.56 9.62
CA LYS A 187 -5.94 9.65 10.24
C LYS A 187 -5.25 8.51 11.03
N PHE A 188 -4.17 7.95 10.50
CA PHE A 188 -3.39 6.94 11.20
C PHE A 188 -2.78 7.47 12.50
N GLN A 189 -2.30 8.72 12.50
CA GLN A 189 -1.74 9.34 13.69
C GLN A 189 -2.79 9.52 14.79
N GLU A 190 -4.02 9.88 14.42
CA GLU A 190 -5.17 9.95 15.34
C GLU A 190 -5.47 8.57 15.95
N LEU A 191 -5.57 7.52 15.13
CA LEU A 191 -5.81 6.14 15.58
C LEU A 191 -4.78 5.65 16.61
N ILE A 192 -3.50 5.94 16.36
CA ILE A 192 -2.41 5.55 17.28
C ILE A 192 -2.45 6.35 18.59
N ILE A 193 -2.95 7.58 18.57
CA ILE A 193 -3.07 8.41 19.79
C ILE A 193 -4.27 7.94 20.63
N GLU A 194 -5.42 7.66 20.02
CA GLU A 194 -6.65 7.27 20.72
C GLU A 194 -6.55 5.92 21.45
N GLU A 195 -5.74 4.97 20.93
CA GLU A 195 -5.49 3.67 21.59
C GLU A 195 -4.26 3.65 22.51
N ALA A 196 -3.57 4.78 22.73
CA ALA A 196 -2.61 4.85 23.83
C ALA A 196 -3.40 4.82 25.15
N PRO A 197 -3.08 3.92 26.10
CA PRO A 197 -3.91 3.77 27.28
C PRO A 197 -3.96 5.09 28.05
N SER A 198 -5.17 5.42 28.51
CA SER A 198 -5.40 6.22 29.68
C SER A 198 -4.73 5.56 30.90
N GLU A 199 -3.40 5.60 30.97
CA GLU A 199 -2.64 5.40 32.20
C GLU A 199 -2.67 6.69 33.02
N GLU A 200 -3.87 7.12 33.38
CA GLU A 200 -4.10 8.12 34.43
C GLU A 200 -5.57 8.03 34.87
N SER A 201 -5.94 6.89 35.44
CA SER A 201 -6.99 6.80 36.46
C SER A 201 -7.19 5.35 36.89
N GLN A 202 -6.44 4.93 37.91
CA GLN A 202 -6.99 4.16 39.03
C GLN A 202 -5.94 3.99 40.13
N SER A 203 -6.20 4.73 41.22
CA SER A 203 -5.83 4.48 42.63
C SER A 203 -4.42 4.86 43.10
#